data_AF-A0A068RQB1-F1
#
_entry.id   AF-A0A068RQB1-F1
#
_cell.length_a   1.000
_cell.length_b   1.000
_cell.length_c   1.000
_cell.angle_alpha   90.00
_cell.angle_beta   90.00
_cell.angle_gamma   90.00
#
_symmetry.space_group_name_H-M   'P 1'
#
loop_
_entity.id
_entity.type
_entity.pdbx_description
1 polymer ?
#
loop_
_entity_poly.entity_id
_entity_poly.type
_entity_poly.pdbx_seq_one_letter_code
_entity_poly.pdbx_strand_id
1 'polypeptide(L)'
;MPAAAAAANNVNIQVKKLATPSETEAAKAKDLLKTLSGASDDDREAAAQELAAFVNATGVHALKQFGIVDAIAKDLGNKKNAGARLSAIAAIKALADKSVEGQAEPYILPFLATLLELQAEKQAAIKNGAAEAAKELVTKVEANATAIVVPYLLGDQGSAILLHHS
;
A
#
# COMPACT_ATOMS: atom_id res chain seq x y z
N MET A 1 22.42 -60.96 -2.14
CA MET A 1 23.15 -60.21 -1.10
C MET A 1 23.66 -58.90 -1.72
N PRO A 2 23.74 -57.80 -0.95
CA PRO A 2 22.98 -56.53 -0.98
C PRO A 2 23.45 -55.52 -2.07
N ALA A 3 22.68 -54.56 -2.60
CA ALA A 3 21.94 -53.42 -2.03
C ALA A 3 22.82 -52.29 -1.46
N ALA A 4 22.94 -51.18 -2.22
CA ALA A 4 23.13 -49.77 -1.78
C ALA A 4 23.58 -48.92 -2.98
N ALA A 5 23.21 -47.66 -3.22
CA ALA A 5 22.14 -46.80 -2.74
C ALA A 5 22.19 -45.58 -3.70
N ALA A 6 21.18 -45.39 -4.55
CA ALA A 6 21.04 -44.15 -5.32
C ALA A 6 20.24 -43.15 -4.45
N ALA A 7 20.91 -42.09 -4.02
CA ALA A 7 20.33 -41.03 -3.21
C ALA A 7 19.30 -40.22 -4.04
N ALA A 8 18.02 -40.40 -3.74
CA ALA A 8 16.96 -39.54 -4.24
C ALA A 8 16.86 -38.28 -3.36
N ASN A 9 17.23 -37.14 -3.92
CA ASN A 9 17.12 -35.83 -3.31
C ASN A 9 15.65 -35.37 -3.36
N ASN A 10 14.94 -35.46 -2.22
CA ASN A 10 13.55 -35.02 -2.10
C ASN A 10 13.51 -33.53 -1.76
N VAL A 11 13.39 -32.69 -2.79
CA VAL A 11 13.01 -31.28 -2.61
C VAL A 11 11.51 -31.23 -2.33
N ASN A 12 11.18 -31.24 -1.03
CA ASN A 12 9.86 -30.97 -0.50
C ASN A 12 9.48 -29.51 -0.78
N ILE A 13 8.97 -29.24 -1.99
CA ILE A 13 8.23 -28.01 -2.26
C ILE A 13 6.93 -28.11 -1.48
N GLN A 14 6.94 -27.53 -0.29
CA GLN A 14 5.72 -27.28 0.47
C GLN A 14 4.85 -26.34 -0.34
N VAL A 15 3.95 -26.94 -1.11
CA VAL A 15 2.74 -26.27 -1.61
C VAL A 15 1.98 -25.86 -0.35
N LYS A 16 2.19 -24.62 0.09
CA LYS A 16 1.47 -24.03 1.23
C LYS A 16 0.01 -23.99 0.81
N LYS A 17 -0.68 -25.04 1.24
CA LYS A 17 -2.11 -25.26 1.32
C LYS A 17 -2.90 -23.95 1.18
N LEU A 18 -3.64 -23.88 0.09
CA LEU A 18 -4.79 -23.02 -0.16
C LEU A 18 -5.74 -23.13 1.05
N ALA A 19 -5.52 -22.32 2.08
CA ALA A 19 -6.53 -22.03 3.08
C ALA A 19 -7.45 -20.99 2.44
N THR A 20 -8.76 -21.14 2.56
CA THR A 20 -9.74 -20.13 2.15
C THR A 20 -9.33 -18.75 2.73
N PRO A 21 -8.73 -17.83 1.93
CA PRO A 21 -7.90 -16.75 2.49
C PRO A 21 -8.73 -15.62 3.14
N SER A 22 -9.98 -15.47 2.71
CA SER A 22 -10.79 -14.27 2.91
C SER A 22 -11.15 -13.94 4.38
N GLU A 23 -11.34 -14.91 5.27
CA GLU A 23 -11.79 -14.62 6.65
C GLU A 23 -10.65 -14.27 7.60
N THR A 24 -9.52 -14.98 7.50
CA THR A 24 -8.31 -14.70 8.30
C THR A 24 -7.67 -13.36 7.91
N GLU A 25 -7.70 -13.00 6.64
CA GLU A 25 -7.20 -11.71 6.14
C GLU A 25 -8.11 -10.56 6.57
N ALA A 26 -9.43 -10.75 6.55
CA ALA A 26 -10.39 -9.76 7.05
C ALA A 26 -10.25 -9.52 8.57
N ALA A 27 -10.02 -10.57 9.35
CA ALA A 27 -9.76 -10.44 10.79
C ALA A 27 -8.47 -9.65 11.05
N LYS A 28 -7.38 -10.02 10.36
CA LYS A 28 -6.11 -9.29 10.44
C LYS A 28 -6.24 -7.82 10.03
N ALA A 29 -6.94 -7.52 8.94
CA ALA A 29 -7.16 -6.15 8.49
C ALA A 29 -7.89 -5.32 9.57
N LYS A 30 -8.93 -5.89 10.19
CA LYS A 30 -9.67 -5.23 11.29
C LYS A 30 -8.80 -4.99 12.51
N ASP A 31 -7.94 -5.94 12.86
CA ASP A 31 -7.06 -5.81 14.02
C ASP A 31 -5.95 -4.78 13.77
N LEU A 32 -5.36 -4.78 12.56
CA LEU A 32 -4.39 -3.74 12.14
C LEU A 32 -5.01 -2.34 12.16
N LEU A 33 -6.24 -2.19 11.67
CA LEU A 33 -6.96 -0.92 11.71
C LEU A 33 -7.19 -0.45 13.15
N LYS A 34 -7.60 -1.35 14.06
CA LYS A 34 -7.76 -1.00 15.49
C LYS A 34 -6.45 -0.58 16.13
N THR A 35 -5.36 -1.32 15.88
CA THR A 35 -4.03 -1.00 16.40
C THR A 35 -3.58 0.37 15.91
N LEU A 36 -3.76 0.65 14.62
CA LEU A 36 -3.40 1.92 14.01
C LEU A 36 -4.18 3.10 14.63
N SER A 37 -5.51 2.99 14.78
CA SER A 37 -6.33 4.05 15.36
C SER A 37 -6.00 4.34 16.84
N GLY A 38 -5.43 3.38 17.55
CA GLY A 38 -5.00 3.48 18.94
C GLY A 38 -3.51 3.71 19.16
N ALA A 39 -2.70 3.78 18.09
CA ALA A 39 -1.25 3.84 18.17
C ALA A 39 -0.74 5.14 18.81
N SER A 40 0.30 5.00 19.63
CA SER A 40 1.10 6.10 20.16
C SER A 40 1.85 6.80 19.03
N ASP A 41 2.38 8.01 19.27
CA ASP A 41 3.15 8.74 18.26
C ASP A 41 4.39 7.96 17.79
N ASP A 42 5.01 7.17 18.68
CA ASP A 42 6.22 6.39 18.40
C ASP A 42 5.92 5.11 17.59
N ASP A 43 4.80 4.45 17.87
CA ASP A 43 4.43 3.18 17.21
C ASP A 43 3.61 3.38 15.92
N ARG A 44 3.08 4.60 15.70
CA ARG A 44 2.16 4.91 14.60
C ARG A 44 2.76 4.59 13.24
N GLU A 45 4.01 4.98 13.01
CA GLU A 45 4.67 4.75 11.73
C GLU A 45 4.88 3.25 11.49
N ALA A 46 5.26 2.50 12.52
CA ALA A 46 5.39 1.04 12.42
C ALA A 46 4.05 0.37 12.12
N ALA A 47 2.98 0.75 12.81
CA ALA A 47 1.62 0.23 12.56
C ALA A 47 1.12 0.57 11.16
N ALA A 48 1.41 1.79 10.67
CA ALA A 48 1.08 2.21 9.30
C ALA A 48 1.85 1.39 8.26
N GLN A 49 3.14 1.13 8.50
CA GLN A 49 3.97 0.31 7.62
C GLN A 49 3.55 -1.16 7.59
N GLU A 50 3.04 -1.69 8.70
CA GLU A 50 2.47 -3.05 8.79
C GLU A 50 1.17 -3.15 7.99
N LEU A 51 0.27 -2.17 8.13
CA LEU A 51 -0.95 -2.09 7.32
C LEU A 51 -0.61 -2.01 5.82
N ALA A 52 0.35 -1.17 5.44
CA ALA A 52 0.77 -1.04 4.05
C ALA A 52 1.42 -2.32 3.51
N ALA A 53 2.21 -3.04 4.33
CA ALA A 53 2.77 -4.33 3.95
C ALA A 53 1.68 -5.40 3.76
N PHE A 54 0.65 -5.40 4.62
CA PHE A 54 -0.49 -6.30 4.49
C PHE A 54 -1.28 -6.05 3.20
N VAL A 55 -1.55 -4.77 2.87
CA VAL A 55 -2.22 -4.40 1.61
C VAL A 55 -1.38 -4.80 0.40
N ASN A 56 -0.06 -4.61 0.44
CA ASN A 56 0.81 -5.03 -0.65
C ASN A 56 0.85 -6.55 -0.83
N ALA A 57 0.86 -7.32 0.27
CA ALA A 57 0.86 -8.79 0.21
C ALA A 57 -0.47 -9.39 -0.26
N THR A 58 -1.60 -8.74 0.07
CA THR A 58 -2.95 -9.21 -0.27
C THR A 58 -3.44 -8.65 -1.62
N GLY A 59 -2.80 -7.58 -2.09
CA GLY A 59 -3.16 -6.85 -3.30
C GLY A 59 -4.21 -5.76 -3.06
N VAL A 60 -4.38 -4.91 -4.08
CA VAL A 60 -5.23 -3.70 -3.99
C VAL A 60 -6.70 -3.98 -3.66
N HIS A 61 -7.21 -5.17 -3.96
CA HIS A 61 -8.58 -5.56 -3.65
C HIS A 61 -8.88 -5.48 -2.14
N ALA A 62 -7.87 -5.72 -1.30
CA ALA A 62 -7.95 -5.63 0.16
C ALA A 62 -8.43 -4.26 0.65
N LEU A 63 -8.07 -3.18 -0.05
CA LEU A 63 -8.46 -1.81 0.31
C LEU A 63 -9.98 -1.63 0.35
N LYS A 64 -10.67 -2.21 -0.64
CA LYS A 64 -12.14 -2.19 -0.74
C LYS A 64 -12.78 -3.31 0.09
N GLN A 65 -12.27 -4.54 -0.04
CA GLN A 65 -12.89 -5.71 0.59
C GLN A 65 -12.90 -5.61 2.13
N PHE A 66 -11.86 -5.01 2.71
CA PHE A 66 -11.74 -4.88 4.16
C PHE A 66 -12.08 -3.48 4.68
N GLY A 67 -12.56 -2.56 3.82
CA GLY A 67 -12.99 -1.22 4.21
C GLY A 67 -11.87 -0.33 4.77
N ILE A 68 -10.62 -0.54 4.33
CA ILE A 68 -9.45 0.21 4.81
C ILE A 68 -9.58 1.69 4.43
N VAL A 69 -10.03 1.97 3.21
CA VAL A 69 -10.27 3.33 2.71
C VAL A 69 -11.31 4.06 3.57
N ASP A 70 -12.42 3.38 3.90
CA ASP A 70 -13.49 3.96 4.72
C ASP A 70 -13.03 4.20 6.16
N ALA A 71 -12.23 3.30 6.72
CA ALA A 71 -11.65 3.46 8.05
C ALA A 71 -10.70 4.67 8.12
N ILE A 72 -9.82 4.82 7.13
CA ILE A 72 -8.92 5.97 7.02
C ILE A 72 -9.72 7.27 6.87
N ALA A 73 -10.73 7.30 5.99
CA ALA A 73 -11.58 8.47 5.80
C ALA A 73 -12.31 8.87 7.09
N LYS A 74 -12.81 7.89 7.84
CA LYS A 74 -13.46 8.09 9.14
C LYS A 74 -12.50 8.67 10.18
N ASP A 75 -11.28 8.16 10.24
CA ASP A 75 -10.28 8.63 11.20
C ASP A 75 -9.77 10.04 10.85
N LEU A 76 -9.61 10.37 9.57
CA LEU A 76 -9.32 11.74 9.12
C LEU A 76 -10.43 12.74 9.51
N GLY A 77 -11.69 12.33 9.42
CA GLY A 77 -12.84 13.14 9.81
C GLY A 77 -12.99 13.33 11.33
N ASN A 78 -12.26 12.57 12.15
CA ASN A 78 -12.40 12.58 13.60
C ASN A 78 -11.66 13.76 14.24
N LYS A 79 -12.25 14.95 14.18
CA LYS A 79 -11.70 16.18 14.79
C LYS A 79 -11.50 16.10 16.31
N LYS A 80 -12.15 15.14 16.98
CA LYS A 80 -12.04 14.95 18.44
C LYS A 80 -10.79 14.14 18.84
N ASN A 81 -10.25 13.32 17.94
CA ASN A 81 -9.07 12.51 18.20
C ASN A 81 -7.94 12.90 17.24
N ALA A 82 -6.98 13.69 17.73
CA ALA A 82 -5.82 14.08 16.96
C ALA A 82 -4.90 12.88 16.64
N GLY A 83 -4.80 11.90 17.55
CA GLY A 83 -4.00 10.69 17.35
C GLY A 83 -4.52 9.84 16.19
N ALA A 84 -5.83 9.58 16.14
CA ALA A 84 -6.45 8.84 15.05
C ALA A 84 -6.24 9.55 13.69
N ARG A 85 -6.37 10.88 13.65
CA ARG A 85 -6.09 11.67 12.44
C ARG A 85 -4.65 11.53 11.98
N LEU A 86 -3.69 11.63 12.90
CA LEU A 86 -2.27 11.44 12.59
C LEU A 86 -1.99 10.01 12.11
N SER A 87 -2.60 9.00 12.72
CA SER A 87 -2.45 7.61 12.30
C SER A 87 -3.00 7.37 10.90
N ALA A 88 -4.13 8.00 10.54
CA ALA A 88 -4.67 7.95 9.19
C ALA A 88 -3.73 8.62 8.17
N ILE A 89 -3.12 9.76 8.51
CA ILE A 89 -2.12 10.44 7.66
C ILE A 89 -0.90 9.54 7.45
N ALA A 90 -0.38 8.90 8.52
CA ALA A 90 0.75 7.99 8.44
C ALA A 90 0.44 6.76 7.57
N ALA A 91 -0.77 6.20 7.70
CA ALA A 91 -1.21 5.10 6.84
C ALA A 91 -1.28 5.49 5.36
N ILE A 92 -1.77 6.69 5.04
CA ILE A 92 -1.76 7.18 3.66
C ILE A 92 -0.34 7.31 3.13
N LYS A 93 0.59 7.87 3.92
CA LYS A 93 2.01 7.96 3.55
C LYS A 93 2.62 6.58 3.30
N ALA A 94 2.42 5.63 4.21
CA ALA A 94 2.97 4.28 4.09
C ALA A 94 2.37 3.50 2.90
N LEU A 95 1.08 3.67 2.63
CA LEU A 95 0.42 3.08 1.46
C LEU A 95 0.95 3.68 0.17
N ALA A 96 1.19 5.00 0.13
CA ALA A 96 1.79 5.69 -1.00
C ALA A 96 3.24 5.26 -1.25
N ASP A 97 4.00 4.89 -0.21
CA ASP A 97 5.38 4.41 -0.39
C ASP A 97 5.45 2.97 -0.93
N LYS A 98 4.63 2.05 -0.36
CA LYS A 98 4.75 0.60 -0.62
C LYS A 98 3.85 0.04 -1.74
N SER A 99 2.74 0.67 -2.07
CA SER A 99 1.69 0.04 -2.91
C SER A 99 1.78 0.39 -4.41
N VAL A 100 2.92 0.93 -4.86
CA VAL A 100 3.03 1.64 -6.15
C VAL A 100 3.44 0.69 -7.29
N GLU A 101 2.54 -0.23 -7.62
CA GLU A 101 2.47 -0.85 -8.96
C GLU A 101 1.36 -0.20 -9.80
N GLY A 102 0.97 1.05 -9.49
CA GLY A 102 -0.07 1.83 -10.17
C GLY A 102 -1.51 1.42 -9.88
N GLN A 103 -1.77 0.19 -9.41
CA GLN A 103 -3.14 -0.25 -9.14
C GLN A 103 -3.79 0.39 -7.90
N ALA A 104 -2.98 0.81 -6.92
CA ALA A 104 -3.45 1.43 -5.68
C ALA A 104 -3.75 2.94 -5.80
N GLU A 105 -3.21 3.61 -6.81
CA GLU A 105 -3.40 5.05 -7.05
C GLU A 105 -4.86 5.52 -7.04
N PRO A 106 -5.83 4.90 -7.75
CA PRO A 106 -7.22 5.38 -7.76
C PRO A 106 -7.89 5.37 -6.38
N TYR A 107 -7.34 4.64 -5.42
CA TYR A 107 -7.84 4.57 -4.05
C TYR A 107 -7.24 5.63 -3.14
N ILE A 108 -5.99 6.00 -3.39
CA ILE A 108 -5.23 6.87 -2.51
C ILE A 108 -5.26 8.33 -3.00
N LEU A 109 -5.32 8.57 -4.32
CA LEU A 109 -5.41 9.92 -4.91
C LEU A 109 -6.54 10.79 -4.33
N PRO A 110 -7.76 10.27 -4.10
CA PRO A 110 -8.84 11.09 -3.55
C PRO A 110 -8.52 11.71 -2.18
N PHE A 111 -7.61 11.10 -1.40
CA PHE A 111 -7.17 11.65 -0.12
C PHE A 111 -6.26 12.87 -0.27
N LEU A 112 -5.70 13.13 -1.46
CA LEU A 112 -4.84 14.31 -1.68
C LEU A 112 -5.58 15.61 -1.36
N ALA A 113 -6.84 15.74 -1.79
CA ALA A 113 -7.66 16.91 -1.47
C ALA A 113 -7.80 17.10 0.05
N THR A 114 -8.11 16.02 0.77
CA THR A 114 -8.21 16.02 2.24
C THR A 114 -6.88 16.35 2.91
N LEU A 115 -5.75 15.85 2.40
CA LEU A 115 -4.42 16.16 2.94
C LEU A 115 -4.08 17.64 2.77
N LEU A 116 -4.42 18.25 1.63
CA LEU A 116 -4.24 19.68 1.41
C LEU A 116 -5.09 20.53 2.38
N GLU A 117 -6.33 20.13 2.64
CA GLU A 117 -7.19 20.78 3.64
C GLU A 117 -6.61 20.67 5.06
N LEU A 118 -6.03 19.52 5.41
CA LEU A 118 -5.41 19.29 6.72
C LEU A 118 -4.15 20.13 6.96
N GLN A 119 -3.52 20.69 5.92
CA GLN A 119 -2.41 21.64 6.07
C GLN A 119 -2.87 22.99 6.67
N ALA A 120 -4.17 23.30 6.56
CA ALA A 120 -4.76 24.52 7.12
C ALA A 120 -5.22 24.38 8.59
N GLU A 121 -5.00 23.24 9.25
CA GLU A 121 -5.40 23.02 10.65
C GLU A 121 -4.70 23.99 11.64
N LYS A 122 -4.89 23.86 12.95
CA LYS A 122 -4.08 24.61 13.93
C LYS A 122 -2.92 23.80 14.50
N GLN A 123 -3.07 22.48 14.55
CA GLN A 123 -2.07 21.60 15.15
C GLN A 123 -0.91 21.32 14.20
N ALA A 124 0.31 21.70 14.61
CA ALA A 124 1.52 21.56 13.79
C ALA A 124 1.81 20.10 13.37
N ALA A 125 1.56 19.13 14.26
CA ALA A 125 1.76 17.72 13.95
C ALA A 125 0.91 17.27 12.74
N ILE A 126 -0.36 17.66 12.70
CA ILE A 126 -1.29 17.29 11.62
C ILE A 126 -0.89 18.00 10.32
N LYS A 127 -0.52 19.28 10.39
CA LYS A 127 -0.04 20.04 9.23
C LYS A 127 1.18 19.41 8.58
N ASN A 128 2.21 19.16 9.39
CA ASN A 128 3.49 18.67 8.91
C ASN A 128 3.33 17.24 8.39
N GLY A 129 2.60 16.39 9.11
CA GLY A 129 2.27 15.04 8.65
C GLY A 129 1.52 15.06 7.31
N ALA A 130 0.51 15.92 7.17
CA ALA A 130 -0.27 16.02 5.94
C ALA A 130 0.55 16.56 4.76
N ALA A 131 1.44 17.52 5.00
CA ALA A 131 2.37 18.04 3.98
C ALA A 131 3.33 16.95 3.50
N GLU A 132 3.94 16.20 4.42
CA GLU A 132 4.84 15.09 4.10
C GLU A 132 4.13 13.96 3.36
N ALA A 133 2.91 13.61 3.78
CA ALA A 133 2.11 12.59 3.10
C ALA A 133 1.67 13.03 1.69
N ALA A 134 1.26 14.29 1.53
CA ALA A 134 0.87 14.83 0.23
C ALA A 134 2.06 14.86 -0.74
N LYS A 135 3.23 15.28 -0.26
CA LYS A 135 4.47 15.28 -1.05
C LYS A 135 4.83 13.87 -1.51
N GLU A 136 4.84 12.90 -0.60
CA GLU A 136 5.11 11.50 -0.92
C GLU A 136 4.16 10.97 -2.01
N LEU A 137 2.87 11.21 -1.84
CA LEU A 137 1.85 10.77 -2.78
C LEU A 137 2.09 11.34 -4.17
N VAL A 138 2.33 12.65 -4.29
CA VAL A 138 2.57 13.31 -5.57
C VAL A 138 3.84 12.79 -6.23
N THR A 139 4.95 12.66 -5.48
CA THR A 139 6.22 12.16 -6.01
C THR A 139 6.08 10.74 -6.58
N LYS A 140 5.32 9.86 -5.91
CA LYS A 140 5.14 8.48 -6.35
C LYS A 140 4.25 8.39 -7.59
N VAL A 141 3.18 9.19 -7.64
CA VAL A 141 2.29 9.27 -8.80
C VAL A 141 3.01 9.84 -10.03
N GLU A 142 3.83 10.89 -9.85
CA GLU A 142 4.65 11.46 -10.92
C GLU A 142 5.65 10.45 -11.49
N ALA A 143 6.31 9.68 -10.62
CA ALA A 143 7.26 8.64 -11.02
C ALA A 143 6.57 7.56 -11.86
N ASN A 144 5.40 7.09 -11.44
CA ASN A 144 4.65 6.06 -12.16
C ASN A 144 4.09 6.58 -13.50
N ALA A 145 3.49 7.77 -13.51
CA ALA A 145 3.01 8.40 -14.73
C ALA A 145 4.12 8.57 -15.78
N THR A 146 5.32 9.01 -15.34
CA THR A 146 6.49 9.13 -16.22
C THR A 146 6.97 7.77 -16.71
N ALA A 147 6.99 6.75 -15.84
CA ALA A 147 7.39 5.39 -16.19
C ALA A 147 6.47 4.74 -17.24
N ILE A 148 5.19 5.13 -17.30
CA ILE A 148 4.25 4.67 -18.34
C ILE A 148 4.39 5.50 -19.62
N VAL A 149 4.49 6.82 -19.49
CA VAL A 149 4.50 7.74 -20.63
C VAL A 149 5.81 7.66 -21.42
N VAL A 150 6.97 7.56 -20.77
CA VAL A 150 8.28 7.57 -21.45
C VAL A 150 8.43 6.38 -22.41
N PRO A 151 8.16 5.12 -22.03
CA PRO A 151 8.15 3.99 -22.95
C PRO A 151 7.01 4.06 -23.97
N TYR A 152 5.89 4.70 -23.68
CA TYR A 152 4.82 4.87 -24.68
C TYR A 152 5.25 5.86 -25.78
N LEU A 153 5.92 6.95 -25.40
CA LEU A 153 6.43 7.96 -26.34
C LEU A 153 7.66 7.47 -27.12
N LEU A 154 8.52 6.65 -26.51
CA LEU A 154 9.75 6.14 -27.13
C LEU A 154 9.60 4.74 -27.75
N GLY A 155 8.63 3.95 -27.29
CA GLY A 155 8.43 2.54 -27.66
C GLY A 155 7.77 2.36 -29.02
N ASP A 156 7.05 3.37 -29.53
CA ASP A 156 6.57 3.36 -30.92
C ASP A 156 7.73 3.44 -31.93
N GLN A 157 8.91 3.92 -31.53
CA GLN A 157 10.10 3.93 -32.39
C GLN A 157 10.93 2.63 -32.31
N GLY A 158 10.75 1.80 -31.29
CA GLY A 158 11.55 0.57 -31.08
C GLY A 158 10.91 -0.70 -31.61
N SER A 159 9.57 -0.83 -31.49
CA SER A 159 8.87 -2.06 -31.90
C SER A 159 8.46 -2.09 -33.38
N ALA A 160 8.38 -0.94 -34.05
CA ALA A 160 8.02 -0.87 -35.47
C ALA A 160 9.17 -1.27 -36.42
N ILE A 161 10.43 -1.29 -35.97
CA ILE A 161 11.59 -1.59 -36.84
C ILE A 161 11.94 -3.09 -36.86
N LEU A 162 11.48 -3.88 -35.87
CA LEU A 162 11.82 -5.31 -35.76
C LEU A 162 10.79 -6.28 -36.34
N LEU A 163 9.66 -5.81 -36.86
CA LEU A 163 8.61 -6.67 -37.44
C LEU A 163 8.53 -6.63 -38.98
N HIS A 164 9.48 -6.00 -39.67
CA HIS A 164 9.42 -5.85 -41.14
C HIS A 164 10.54 -6.56 -41.93
N HIS A 165 11.35 -7.41 -41.30
CA HIS A 165 12.34 -8.25 -42.00
C HIS A 165 12.36 -9.68 -41.44
N SER A 166 11.45 -10.52 -41.93
CA SER A 166 11.60 -11.99 -42.04
C SER A 166 10.60 -12.50 -43.07
#